data_AF-A0A1C4NRZ8-F1
#
_entry.id   AF-A0A1C4NRZ8-F1
#
_cell.length_a   1.000
_cell.length_b   1.000
_cell.length_c   1.000
_cell.angle_alpha   90.00
_cell.angle_beta   90.00
_cell.angle_gamma   90.00
#
_symmetry.space_group_name_H-M   'P 1'
#
loop_
_entity.id
_entity.type
_entity.pdbx_description
1 polymer ?
#
loop_
_entity_poly.entity_id
_entity_poly.type
_entity_poly.pdbx_seq_one_letter_code
_entity_poly.pdbx_strand_id
1 'polypeptide(L)'
;MTPCAGKLSPPAACTRSTTPSPPPSPWPARATPPPSITHPDGSTEIPDLPERAQLGTGEGLPFSATTLNLHSGSILGFYTPALLQSKPLATDTLRQALARPERPLQSLCDDALYRLRAGTSHGDALLLLARVHPFPDTVTAEWPLQDSLEAVATARALVRRQLTDWNQPAETVDSTELIVSELVTNAVRYGRAPLRLRVIRDRALTCEVHDSNDTTPRMRHAHTVDEGGRGLFIVAQVADNWGTRYTGDGKAVWTEQILPDG
;
A
#
# COMPACT_ATOMS: atom_id res chain seq x y z
N MET A 1 -6.33 13.63 38.97
CA MET A 1 -7.54 14.31 38.48
C MET A 1 -8.28 13.31 37.63
N THR A 2 -9.46 12.93 38.09
CA THR A 2 -10.23 11.77 37.64
C THR A 2 -11.43 12.27 36.85
N PRO A 3 -11.79 11.70 35.68
CA PRO A 3 -13.08 11.96 35.09
C PRO A 3 -14.16 11.14 35.81
N CYS A 4 -15.23 11.80 36.26
CA CYS A 4 -16.43 11.21 36.81
C CYS A 4 -17.30 10.61 35.69
N ALA A 5 -17.68 9.34 35.81
CA ALA A 5 -18.78 8.73 35.08
C ALA A 5 -19.81 8.23 36.09
N GLY A 6 -21.02 8.83 36.07
CA GLY A 6 -22.14 8.37 36.89
C GLY A 6 -22.91 7.26 36.17
N LYS A 7 -22.97 6.07 36.76
CA LYS A 7 -23.91 5.00 36.41
C LYS A 7 -24.80 4.72 37.62
N LEU A 8 -26.11 4.70 37.41
CA LEU A 8 -27.09 4.17 38.35
C LEU A 8 -27.70 2.90 37.75
N SER A 9 -27.74 1.82 38.53
CA SER A 9 -28.49 0.60 38.23
C SER A 9 -29.22 0.13 39.49
N PRO A 10 -30.44 -0.38 39.35
CA PRO A 10 -30.92 -1.53 40.12
C PRO A 10 -31.57 -2.58 39.16
N PRO A 11 -32.11 -3.72 39.63
CA PRO A 11 -31.50 -5.03 39.49
C PRO A 11 -32.17 -5.93 38.43
N ALA A 12 -31.53 -7.08 38.24
CA ALA A 12 -31.75 -8.10 37.22
C ALA A 12 -33.19 -8.61 37.03
N ALA A 13 -33.54 -8.87 35.76
CA ALA A 13 -34.46 -9.93 35.38
C ALA A 13 -34.01 -10.53 34.04
N CYS A 14 -33.84 -11.84 34.02
CA CYS A 14 -33.50 -12.64 32.85
C CYS A 14 -34.77 -12.95 32.07
N THR A 15 -34.90 -12.43 30.84
CA THR A 15 -35.94 -12.85 29.89
C THR A 15 -35.33 -12.96 28.49
N ARG A 16 -35.47 -14.15 27.90
CA ARG A 16 -35.15 -14.41 26.50
C ARG A 16 -36.06 -13.52 25.64
N SER A 17 -35.48 -12.60 24.88
CA SER A 17 -36.15 -11.84 23.83
C SER A 17 -35.36 -11.96 22.54
N THR A 18 -36.01 -12.46 21.50
CA THR A 18 -35.60 -12.35 20.10
C THR A 18 -35.20 -10.90 19.81
N THR A 19 -33.93 -10.66 19.50
CA THR A 19 -33.44 -9.31 19.18
C THR A 19 -34.02 -8.87 17.84
N PRO A 20 -34.79 -7.76 17.78
CA PRO A 20 -34.99 -7.06 16.53
C PRO A 20 -33.66 -6.43 16.10
N SER A 21 -33.39 -6.44 14.80
CA SER A 21 -32.23 -5.76 14.19
C SER A 21 -32.10 -4.34 14.73
N PRO A 22 -30.88 -3.85 15.03
CA PRO A 22 -30.70 -2.48 15.48
C PRO A 22 -31.23 -1.50 14.41
N PRO A 23 -31.85 -0.37 14.81
CA PRO A 23 -32.18 0.67 13.85
C PRO A 23 -30.89 1.14 13.15
N PRO A 24 -30.96 1.48 11.86
CA PRO A 24 -29.79 2.00 11.15
C PRO A 24 -29.24 3.20 11.92
N SER A 25 -27.95 3.19 12.22
CA SER A 25 -27.28 4.33 12.82
C SER A 25 -27.58 5.57 11.97
N PRO A 26 -28.02 6.69 12.55
CA PRO A 26 -28.45 7.87 11.78
C PRO A 26 -27.30 8.55 11.03
N TRP A 27 -26.07 8.09 11.22
CA TRP A 27 -24.87 8.64 10.60
C TRP A 27 -24.36 7.60 9.59
N PRO A 28 -24.62 7.76 8.28
CA PRO A 28 -23.89 6.97 7.31
C PRO A 28 -22.41 7.35 7.44
N ALA A 29 -21.57 6.41 7.87
CA ALA A 29 -20.13 6.52 7.72
C ALA A 29 -19.85 6.60 6.21
N ARG A 30 -19.77 7.82 5.67
CA ARG A 30 -19.61 8.04 4.23
C ARG A 30 -18.33 7.35 3.77
N ALA A 31 -18.44 6.54 2.71
CA ALA A 31 -17.27 6.00 2.03
C ALA A 31 -16.30 7.14 1.68
N THR A 32 -15.00 6.89 1.85
CA THR A 32 -13.95 7.83 1.45
C THR A 32 -14.14 8.18 -0.03
N PRO A 33 -14.17 9.47 -0.39
CA PRO A 33 -14.38 9.85 -1.79
C PRO A 33 -13.21 9.37 -2.66
N PRO A 34 -13.44 9.18 -3.97
CA PRO A 34 -12.36 8.87 -4.90
C PRO A 34 -11.28 9.96 -4.87
N PRO A 35 -10.00 9.60 -5.07
CA PRO A 35 -8.92 10.57 -5.10
C PRO A 35 -9.03 11.47 -6.34
N SER A 36 -8.57 12.70 -6.26
CA SER A 36 -8.34 13.51 -7.46
C SER A 36 -7.01 13.13 -8.11
N ILE A 37 -6.96 13.17 -9.45
CA ILE A 37 -5.74 12.96 -10.23
C ILE A 37 -5.52 14.23 -11.03
N THR A 38 -4.42 14.92 -10.77
CA THR A 38 -3.97 16.04 -11.59
C THR A 38 -2.81 15.59 -12.47
N HIS A 39 -3.00 15.65 -13.78
CA HIS A 39 -1.99 15.29 -14.77
C HIS A 39 -0.93 16.40 -14.88
N PRO A 40 0.25 16.10 -15.47
CA PRO A 40 1.32 17.08 -15.63
C PRO A 40 0.95 18.31 -16.48
N ASP A 41 -0.09 18.20 -17.32
CA ASP A 41 -0.65 19.31 -18.11
C ASP A 41 -1.57 20.24 -17.31
N GLY A 42 -1.80 19.95 -16.03
CA GLY A 42 -2.68 20.71 -15.14
C GLY A 42 -4.15 20.31 -15.20
N SER A 43 -4.53 19.34 -16.04
CA SER A 43 -5.90 18.80 -16.04
C SER A 43 -6.14 17.94 -14.79
N THR A 44 -7.30 18.10 -14.15
CA THR A 44 -7.68 17.28 -12.98
C THR A 44 -8.95 16.49 -13.25
N GLU A 45 -8.86 15.18 -13.05
CA GLU A 45 -9.97 14.25 -13.10
C GLU A 45 -10.23 13.60 -11.74
N ILE A 46 -11.44 13.06 -11.59
CA ILE A 46 -11.79 12.16 -10.49
C ILE A 46 -12.12 10.83 -11.17
N PRO A 47 -11.33 9.77 -10.92
CA PRO A 47 -11.56 8.48 -11.54
C PRO A 47 -12.87 7.90 -11.02
N ASP A 48 -13.61 7.25 -11.92
CA ASP A 48 -14.74 6.43 -11.54
C ASP A 48 -14.21 5.12 -10.94
N LEU A 49 -14.43 4.96 -9.63
CA LEU A 49 -13.94 3.81 -8.86
C LEU A 49 -15.14 3.01 -8.34
N PRO A 50 -15.05 1.67 -8.32
CA PRO A 50 -16.12 0.85 -7.78
C PRO A 50 -16.42 1.23 -6.33
N GLU A 51 -17.71 1.29 -5.97
CA GLU A 51 -18.13 1.60 -4.61
C GLU A 51 -17.51 0.61 -3.62
N ARG A 52 -16.85 1.15 -2.59
CA ARG A 52 -16.23 0.33 -1.56
C ARG A 52 -17.24 0.01 -0.47
N ALA A 53 -17.47 -1.29 -0.23
CA ALA A 53 -18.21 -1.76 0.93
C ALA A 53 -17.56 -1.27 2.22
N GLN A 54 -18.38 -0.89 3.20
CA GLN A 54 -17.89 -0.44 4.50
C GLN A 54 -17.29 -1.60 5.30
N LEU A 55 -16.28 -1.31 6.10
CA LEU A 55 -15.76 -2.28 7.06
C LEU A 55 -16.88 -2.66 8.05
N GLY A 56 -17.16 -3.96 8.16
CA GLY A 56 -18.14 -4.49 9.12
C GLY A 56 -19.57 -4.65 8.60
N THR A 57 -19.88 -4.34 7.33
CA THR A 57 -21.23 -4.54 6.77
C THR A 57 -21.53 -5.97 6.29
N GLY A 58 -20.73 -6.95 6.70
CA GLY A 58 -21.16 -8.36 6.78
C GLY A 58 -21.30 -9.14 5.48
N GLU A 59 -21.08 -8.56 4.30
CA GLU A 59 -21.29 -9.30 3.04
C GLU A 59 -20.17 -10.28 2.67
N GLY A 60 -19.04 -10.28 3.40
CA GLY A 60 -17.94 -11.21 3.15
C GLY A 60 -17.30 -11.11 1.75
N LEU A 61 -17.69 -10.11 0.96
CA LEU A 61 -17.18 -9.86 -0.37
C LEU A 61 -15.73 -9.34 -0.28
N PRO A 62 -14.82 -9.81 -1.14
CA PRO A 62 -13.46 -9.31 -1.19
C PRO A 62 -13.45 -7.82 -1.55
N PHE A 63 -12.54 -7.06 -0.96
CA PHE A 63 -12.33 -5.66 -1.34
C PHE A 63 -11.92 -5.58 -2.81
N SER A 64 -12.66 -4.82 -3.60
CA SER A 64 -12.31 -4.54 -5.00
C SER A 64 -11.12 -3.57 -5.06
N ALA A 65 -10.10 -3.95 -5.81
CA ALA A 65 -8.94 -3.12 -6.12
C ALA A 65 -9.01 -2.68 -7.60
N THR A 66 -8.59 -1.44 -7.86
CA THR A 66 -8.53 -0.88 -9.22
C THR A 66 -7.12 -0.37 -9.48
N THR A 67 -6.62 -0.66 -10.67
CA THR A 67 -5.31 -0.18 -11.15
C THR A 67 -5.52 1.00 -12.07
N LEU A 68 -4.77 2.08 -11.85
CA LEU A 68 -4.78 3.28 -12.67
C LEU A 68 -3.39 3.51 -13.24
N ASN A 69 -3.30 3.80 -14.54
CA ASN A 69 -2.05 4.18 -15.18
C ASN A 69 -1.87 5.69 -15.05
N LEU A 70 -0.78 6.12 -14.42
CA LEU A 70 -0.49 7.52 -14.13
C LEU A 70 0.80 7.96 -14.82
N HIS A 71 0.81 9.20 -15.29
CA HIS A 71 2.01 9.80 -15.87
C HIS A 71 3.00 10.20 -14.76
N SER A 72 4.29 10.19 -15.10
CA SER A 72 5.30 10.79 -14.24
C SER A 72 4.98 12.26 -13.98
N GLY A 73 5.03 12.69 -12.72
CA GLY A 73 4.70 14.04 -12.30
C GLY A 73 3.22 14.26 -11.93
N SER A 74 2.33 13.30 -12.17
CA SER A 74 0.92 13.38 -11.75
C SER A 74 0.81 13.56 -10.23
N ILE A 75 -0.21 14.29 -9.78
CA ILE A 75 -0.52 14.49 -8.36
C ILE A 75 -1.80 13.74 -8.01
N LEU A 76 -1.73 12.86 -7.03
CA LEU A 76 -2.87 12.22 -6.38
C LEU A 76 -3.29 13.03 -5.16
N GLY A 77 -4.56 13.42 -5.10
CA GLY A 77 -5.16 14.10 -3.96
C GLY A 77 -6.17 13.21 -3.24
N PHE A 78 -5.85 12.83 -2.01
CA PHE A 78 -6.78 12.13 -1.11
C PHE A 78 -7.35 13.11 -0.11
N TYR A 79 -8.65 13.02 0.17
CA TYR A 79 -9.31 13.94 1.08
C TYR A 79 -10.48 13.29 1.81
N THR A 80 -10.81 13.83 2.98
CA THR A 80 -12.01 13.41 3.71
C THR A 80 -13.25 14.09 3.12
N PRO A 81 -14.45 13.47 3.21
CA PRO A 81 -15.69 14.11 2.77
C PRO A 81 -15.90 15.51 3.33
N ALA A 82 -15.47 15.75 4.57
CA ALA A 82 -15.58 17.04 5.26
C ALA A 82 -14.88 18.19 4.51
N LEU A 83 -13.89 17.90 3.66
CA LEU A 83 -13.20 18.90 2.84
C LEU A 83 -14.09 19.48 1.74
N LEU A 84 -15.02 18.67 1.20
CA LEU A 84 -15.86 19.06 0.04
C LEU A 84 -17.30 19.39 0.41
N GLN A 85 -17.77 19.02 1.60
CA GLN A 85 -19.18 19.10 2.02
C GLN A 85 -19.78 20.51 2.03
N SER A 86 -18.96 21.56 2.06
CA SER A 86 -19.44 22.93 2.28
C SER A 86 -19.72 23.73 1.00
N LYS A 87 -19.31 23.27 -0.20
CA LYS A 87 -19.50 24.04 -1.43
C LYS A 87 -19.83 23.16 -2.65
N PRO A 88 -20.89 23.48 -3.43
CA PRO A 88 -21.15 22.81 -4.71
C PRO A 88 -20.02 22.98 -5.74
N LEU A 89 -19.14 23.98 -5.55
CA LEU A 89 -17.94 24.25 -6.37
C LEU A 89 -16.63 23.82 -5.69
N ALA A 90 -16.66 23.08 -4.58
CA ALA A 90 -15.45 22.66 -3.86
C ALA A 90 -14.51 21.85 -4.75
N THR A 91 -15.07 20.94 -5.55
CA THR A 91 -14.30 20.12 -6.50
C THR A 91 -13.60 20.96 -7.56
N ASP A 92 -14.28 21.97 -8.11
CA ASP A 92 -13.67 22.86 -9.11
C ASP A 92 -12.60 23.76 -8.48
N THR A 93 -12.83 24.19 -7.24
CA THR A 93 -11.84 24.96 -6.46
C THR A 93 -10.58 24.14 -6.20
N LEU A 94 -10.72 22.85 -5.86
CA LEU A 94 -9.61 21.92 -5.69
C LEU A 94 -8.86 21.74 -7.02
N ARG A 95 -9.57 21.51 -8.13
CA ARG A 95 -8.98 21.43 -9.48
C ARG A 95 -8.15 22.69 -9.80
N GLN A 96 -8.72 23.87 -9.59
CA GLN A 96 -8.01 25.13 -9.84
C GLN A 96 -6.78 25.32 -8.95
N ALA A 97 -6.83 24.87 -7.69
CA ALA A 97 -5.68 24.94 -6.79
C ALA A 97 -4.54 24.01 -7.23
N LEU A 98 -4.86 22.85 -7.81
CA LEU A 98 -3.89 21.85 -8.24
C LEU A 98 -3.41 22.03 -9.69
N ALA A 99 -4.01 22.93 -10.47
CA ALA A 99 -3.75 23.15 -11.90
C ALA A 99 -2.30 23.53 -12.28
N ARG A 100 -1.43 23.76 -11.29
CA ARG A 100 0.01 24.04 -11.46
C ARG A 100 0.83 22.93 -10.82
N PRO A 101 0.83 21.72 -11.41
CA PRO A 101 1.43 20.56 -10.80
C PRO A 101 2.93 20.75 -10.59
N GLU A 102 3.64 21.59 -11.32
CA GLU A 102 5.08 21.83 -11.16
C GLU A 102 5.48 22.43 -9.79
N ARG A 103 4.53 23.03 -9.06
CA ARG A 103 4.80 23.69 -7.77
C ARG A 103 5.08 22.68 -6.64
N PRO A 104 5.78 23.09 -5.57
CA PRO A 104 5.95 22.25 -4.38
C PRO A 104 4.60 21.80 -3.83
N LEU A 105 4.51 20.51 -3.44
CA LEU A 105 3.26 19.92 -2.92
C LEU A 105 2.72 20.69 -1.71
N GLN A 106 3.60 21.17 -0.83
CA GLN A 106 3.20 21.96 0.33
C GLN A 106 2.46 23.24 -0.08
N SER A 107 2.97 23.97 -1.07
CA SER A 107 2.31 25.19 -1.56
C SER A 107 0.96 24.90 -2.23
N LEU A 108 0.83 23.76 -2.91
CA LEU A 108 -0.44 23.32 -3.50
C LEU A 108 -1.46 22.93 -2.41
N CYS A 109 -1.02 22.22 -1.36
CA CYS A 109 -1.83 21.93 -0.18
C CYS A 109 -2.32 23.22 0.48
N ASP A 110 -1.43 24.17 0.74
CA ASP A 110 -1.75 25.41 1.42
C ASP A 110 -2.75 26.25 0.60
N ASP A 111 -2.56 26.35 -0.72
CA ASP A 111 -3.47 27.05 -1.61
C ASP A 111 -4.86 26.40 -1.68
N ALA A 112 -4.91 25.06 -1.77
CA ALA A 112 -6.15 24.31 -1.77
C ALA A 112 -6.90 24.51 -0.44
N LEU A 113 -6.20 24.36 0.69
CA LEU A 113 -6.78 24.57 2.01
C LEU A 113 -7.23 26.01 2.20
N TYR A 114 -6.45 27.01 1.78
CA TYR A 114 -6.84 28.42 1.87
C TYR A 114 -8.14 28.72 1.11
N ARG A 115 -8.26 28.22 -0.13
CA ARG A 115 -9.45 28.43 -0.97
C ARG A 115 -10.68 27.68 -0.46
N LEU A 116 -10.49 26.48 0.11
CA LEU A 116 -11.56 25.64 0.62
C LEU A 116 -12.01 26.03 2.04
N ARG A 117 -11.11 26.58 2.87
CA ARG A 117 -11.36 26.96 4.28
C ARG A 117 -12.42 28.04 4.48
N ALA A 118 -12.72 28.86 3.47
CA ALA A 118 -13.78 29.88 3.54
C ALA A 118 -15.21 29.27 3.54
N GLY A 119 -15.43 28.17 4.27
CA GLY A 119 -16.71 27.45 4.36
C GLY A 119 -16.68 26.12 5.11
N THR A 120 -15.53 25.60 5.56
CA THR A 120 -15.47 24.32 6.28
C THR A 120 -16.02 24.45 7.71
N SER A 121 -17.10 23.73 8.02
CA SER A 121 -17.63 23.62 9.38
C SER A 121 -16.77 22.63 10.16
N HIS A 122 -16.05 23.09 11.21
CA HIS A 122 -15.41 22.41 12.37
C HIS A 122 -15.03 20.90 12.33
N GLY A 123 -14.97 20.23 11.18
CA GLY A 123 -14.66 18.81 11.06
C GLY A 123 -13.20 18.56 10.74
N ASP A 124 -12.79 17.30 10.90
CA ASP A 124 -11.46 16.78 10.58
C ASP A 124 -11.24 16.72 9.05
N ALA A 125 -11.14 17.88 8.42
CA ALA A 125 -10.83 18.01 7.00
C ALA A 125 -9.34 17.69 6.77
N LEU A 126 -9.07 16.63 6.00
CA LEU A 126 -7.73 16.23 5.59
C LEU A 126 -7.59 16.39 4.08
N LEU A 127 -6.43 16.88 3.65
CA LEU A 127 -5.95 16.81 2.27
C LEU A 127 -4.54 16.22 2.29
N LEU A 128 -4.35 15.13 1.56
CA LEU A 128 -3.06 14.49 1.35
C LEU A 128 -2.74 14.54 -0.15
N LEU A 129 -1.64 15.18 -0.51
CA LEU A 129 -1.14 15.20 -1.88
C LEU A 129 0.09 14.29 -2.00
N ALA A 130 0.12 13.46 -3.02
CA ALA A 130 1.26 12.63 -3.38
C ALA A 130 1.60 12.82 -4.85
N ARG A 131 2.89 13.00 -5.16
CA ARG A 131 3.37 13.14 -6.54
C ARG A 131 3.93 11.80 -7.02
N VAL A 132 3.49 11.39 -8.19
CA VAL A 132 3.96 10.16 -8.84
C VAL A 132 5.31 10.44 -9.48
N HIS A 133 6.31 9.66 -9.09
CA HIS A 133 7.60 9.61 -9.76
C HIS A 133 7.94 8.15 -10.10
N PRO A 134 8.43 7.87 -11.30
CA PRO A 134 9.05 6.59 -11.57
C PRO A 134 10.32 6.49 -10.71
N PHE A 135 10.63 5.27 -10.27
CA PHE A 135 11.97 5.03 -9.76
C PHE A 135 12.95 5.09 -10.93
N PRO A 136 14.02 5.90 -10.87
CA PRO A 136 15.00 5.92 -11.93
C PRO A 136 15.73 4.58 -12.02
N ASP A 137 16.18 4.21 -13.22
CA ASP A 137 16.95 2.97 -13.45
C ASP A 137 18.25 2.93 -12.64
N THR A 138 18.75 4.08 -12.20
CA THR A 138 19.92 4.18 -11.31
C THR A 138 19.69 3.60 -9.92
N VAL A 139 18.44 3.45 -9.50
CA VAL A 139 18.07 2.91 -8.19
C VAL A 139 17.16 1.68 -8.29
N THR A 140 16.85 1.22 -9.49
CA THR A 140 16.03 0.02 -9.71
C THR A 140 16.77 -0.93 -10.63
N ALA A 141 16.77 -2.21 -10.28
CA ALA A 141 17.22 -3.28 -11.15
C ALA A 141 16.14 -4.35 -11.24
N GLU A 142 15.87 -4.85 -12.44
CA GLU A 142 14.84 -5.84 -12.71
C GLU A 142 15.38 -6.91 -13.66
N TRP A 143 15.15 -8.18 -13.32
CA TRP A 143 15.59 -9.32 -14.11
C TRP A 143 14.46 -10.34 -14.26
N PRO A 144 14.19 -10.82 -15.49
CA PRO A 144 13.36 -12.01 -15.68
C PRO A 144 14.11 -13.23 -15.11
N LEU A 145 13.38 -14.11 -14.45
CA LEU A 145 13.92 -15.35 -13.91
C LEU A 145 13.41 -16.54 -14.71
N GLN A 146 14.28 -17.54 -14.87
CA GLN A 146 13.87 -18.83 -15.41
C GLN A 146 13.02 -19.57 -14.38
N ASP A 147 12.05 -20.34 -14.85
CA ASP A 147 11.25 -21.23 -14.01
C ASP A 147 12.02 -22.53 -13.72
N SER A 148 13.17 -22.39 -13.06
CA SER A 148 14.07 -23.48 -12.72
C SER A 148 14.82 -23.15 -11.42
N LEU A 149 15.21 -24.17 -10.64
CA LEU A 149 15.93 -23.95 -9.39
C LEU A 149 17.33 -23.34 -9.61
N GLU A 150 17.88 -23.42 -10.82
CA GLU A 150 19.13 -22.75 -11.21
C GLU A 150 18.99 -21.22 -11.19
N ALA A 151 17.77 -20.70 -11.33
CA ALA A 151 17.48 -19.27 -11.22
C ALA A 151 17.83 -18.71 -9.82
N VAL A 152 17.85 -19.53 -8.77
CA VAL A 152 18.23 -19.10 -7.42
C VAL A 152 19.68 -18.63 -7.36
N ALA A 153 20.62 -19.43 -7.89
CA ALA A 153 22.03 -19.07 -7.93
C ALA A 153 22.28 -17.85 -8.83
N THR A 154 21.57 -17.78 -9.95
CA THR A 154 21.63 -16.65 -10.88
C THR A 154 21.13 -15.36 -10.22
N ALA A 155 19.99 -15.41 -9.54
CA ALA A 155 19.40 -14.29 -8.82
C ALA A 155 20.34 -13.73 -7.74
N ARG A 156 20.95 -14.61 -6.94
CA ARG A 156 21.94 -14.20 -5.93
C ARG A 156 23.12 -13.44 -6.56
N ALA A 157 23.70 -13.99 -7.63
CA ALA A 157 24.83 -13.37 -8.30
C ALA A 157 24.48 -11.99 -8.90
N LEU A 158 23.28 -11.86 -9.49
CA LEU A 158 22.78 -10.61 -10.04
C LEU A 158 22.59 -9.55 -8.94
N VAL A 159 21.95 -9.92 -7.83
CA VAL A 159 21.72 -9.01 -6.70
C VAL A 159 23.03 -8.62 -6.04
N ARG A 160 23.94 -9.56 -5.76
CA ARG A 160 25.26 -9.27 -5.19
C ARG A 160 26.00 -8.22 -6.00
N ARG A 161 26.06 -8.42 -7.32
CA ARG A 161 26.71 -7.49 -8.24
C ARG A 161 26.03 -6.12 -8.17
N GLN A 162 24.70 -6.06 -8.29
CA GLN A 162 23.97 -4.81 -8.29
C GLN A 162 24.13 -4.01 -7.00
N LEU A 163 24.06 -4.68 -5.84
CA LEU A 163 24.23 -4.02 -4.55
C LEU A 163 25.67 -3.55 -4.33
N THR A 164 26.65 -4.29 -4.85
CA THR A 164 28.05 -3.86 -4.87
C THR A 164 28.22 -2.62 -5.76
N ASP A 165 27.62 -2.59 -6.94
CA ASP A 165 27.63 -1.43 -7.86
C ASP A 165 26.94 -0.21 -7.22
N TRP A 166 25.94 -0.45 -6.37
CA TRP A 166 25.29 0.57 -5.54
C TRP A 166 26.04 0.90 -4.23
N ASN A 167 27.24 0.37 -4.03
CA ASN A 167 28.09 0.57 -2.84
C ASN A 167 27.38 0.26 -1.53
N GLN A 168 26.56 -0.79 -1.49
CA GLN A 168 25.90 -1.22 -0.25
C GLN A 168 26.88 -1.92 0.69
N PRO A 169 26.72 -1.79 2.02
CA PRO A 169 27.54 -2.49 3.00
C PRO A 169 27.50 -4.01 2.79
N ALA A 170 28.62 -4.69 3.04
CA ALA A 170 28.72 -6.14 2.85
C ALA A 170 27.65 -6.92 3.64
N GLU A 171 27.32 -6.47 4.85
CA GLU A 171 26.25 -7.06 5.66
C GLU A 171 24.89 -6.97 4.97
N THR A 172 24.54 -5.80 4.43
CA THR A 172 23.31 -5.63 3.64
C THR A 172 23.30 -6.57 2.45
N VAL A 173 24.41 -6.66 1.71
CA VAL A 173 24.55 -7.55 0.54
C VAL A 173 24.29 -9.01 0.91
N ASP A 174 24.93 -9.51 1.97
CA ASP A 174 24.82 -10.90 2.39
C ASP A 174 23.40 -11.22 2.91
N SER A 175 22.80 -10.31 3.67
CA SER A 175 21.41 -10.44 4.13
C SER A 175 20.40 -10.42 2.97
N THR A 176 20.59 -9.54 1.98
CA THR A 176 19.72 -9.49 0.81
C THR A 176 19.87 -10.74 -0.07
N GLU A 177 21.07 -11.27 -0.24
CA GLU A 177 21.28 -12.54 -0.95
C GLU A 177 20.49 -13.68 -0.33
N LEU A 178 20.48 -13.77 1.00
CA LEU A 178 19.72 -14.78 1.72
C LEU A 178 18.22 -14.62 1.47
N ILE A 179 17.70 -13.39 1.61
CA ILE A 179 16.30 -13.08 1.33
C ILE A 179 15.92 -13.49 -0.10
N VAL A 180 16.71 -13.07 -1.09
CA VAL A 180 16.47 -13.35 -2.50
C VAL A 180 16.48 -14.85 -2.78
N SER A 181 17.38 -15.60 -2.13
CA SER A 181 17.44 -17.05 -2.27
C SER A 181 16.13 -17.71 -1.84
N GLU A 182 15.59 -17.31 -0.70
CA GLU A 182 14.34 -17.85 -0.17
C GLU A 182 13.13 -17.42 -1.00
N LEU A 183 13.05 -16.14 -1.38
CA LEU A 183 11.94 -15.62 -2.19
C LEU A 183 11.90 -16.28 -3.58
N VAL A 184 13.05 -16.39 -4.26
CA VAL A 184 13.13 -17.02 -5.58
C VAL A 184 12.87 -18.52 -5.49
N THR A 185 13.38 -19.20 -4.46
CA THR A 185 13.07 -20.62 -4.24
C THR A 185 11.57 -20.84 -4.07
N ASN A 186 10.89 -19.99 -3.30
CA ASN A 186 9.44 -20.06 -3.14
C ASN A 186 8.69 -19.78 -4.45
N ALA A 187 9.13 -18.79 -5.22
CA ALA A 187 8.51 -18.45 -6.50
C ALA A 187 8.65 -19.57 -7.54
N VAL A 188 9.81 -20.21 -7.64
CA VAL A 188 10.04 -21.36 -8.55
C VAL A 188 9.26 -22.60 -8.09
N ARG A 189 9.17 -22.86 -6.78
CA ARG A 189 8.49 -24.06 -6.27
C ARG A 189 6.96 -23.95 -6.24
N TYR A 190 6.44 -22.76 -5.99
CA TYR A 190 5.02 -22.55 -5.66
C TYR A 190 4.35 -21.41 -6.44
N GLY A 191 5.13 -20.59 -7.15
CA GLY A 191 4.64 -19.52 -8.01
C GLY A 191 4.27 -20.04 -9.40
N ARG A 192 4.07 -19.10 -10.33
CA ARG A 192 3.80 -19.37 -11.73
C ARG A 192 4.58 -18.42 -12.63
N ALA A 193 5.25 -18.95 -13.65
CA ALA A 193 5.92 -18.11 -14.64
C ALA A 193 4.92 -17.20 -15.40
N PRO A 194 5.36 -16.03 -15.92
CA PRO A 194 6.72 -15.48 -15.85
C PRO A 194 7.14 -15.03 -14.44
N LEU A 195 8.38 -15.35 -14.07
CA LEU A 195 8.99 -14.94 -12.80
C LEU A 195 9.85 -13.69 -13.01
N ARG A 196 9.83 -12.76 -12.05
CA ARG A 196 10.65 -11.55 -12.09
C ARG A 196 11.22 -11.21 -10.73
N LEU A 197 12.50 -10.85 -10.69
CA LEU A 197 13.14 -10.26 -9.53
C LEU A 197 13.34 -8.78 -9.76
N ARG A 198 12.91 -7.96 -8.82
CA ARG A 198 13.13 -6.52 -8.82
C ARG A 198 13.74 -6.09 -7.50
N VAL A 199 14.74 -5.23 -7.56
CA VAL A 199 15.38 -4.60 -6.40
C VAL A 199 15.33 -3.09 -6.57
N ILE A 200 14.94 -2.38 -5.51
CA ILE A 200 14.79 -0.92 -5.49
C ILE A 200 15.57 -0.37 -4.30
N ARG A 201 16.43 0.64 -4.53
CA ARG A 201 17.22 1.33 -3.51
C ARG A 201 16.74 2.77 -3.35
N ASP A 202 15.79 2.99 -2.44
CA ASP A 202 15.31 4.34 -2.10
C ASP A 202 15.60 4.62 -0.61
N ARG A 203 14.59 4.98 0.19
CA ARG A 203 14.74 5.12 1.65
C ARG A 203 15.03 3.80 2.36
N ALA A 204 14.68 2.69 1.71
CA ALA A 204 14.98 1.33 2.12
C ALA A 204 15.39 0.53 0.88
N LEU A 205 16.01 -0.63 1.11
CA LEU A 205 16.25 -1.61 0.07
C LEU A 205 15.06 -2.55 -0.02
N THR A 206 14.29 -2.45 -1.10
CA THR A 206 13.15 -3.32 -1.36
C THR A 206 13.55 -4.42 -2.34
N CYS A 207 13.30 -5.68 -1.98
CA CYS A 207 13.40 -6.81 -2.91
C CYS A 207 12.02 -7.41 -3.14
N GLU A 208 11.64 -7.55 -4.41
CA GLU A 208 10.36 -8.10 -4.85
C GLU A 208 10.59 -9.28 -5.80
N VAL A 209 9.90 -10.38 -5.56
CA VAL A 209 9.79 -11.49 -6.51
C VAL A 209 8.34 -11.59 -6.98
N HIS A 210 8.14 -11.39 -8.27
CA HIS A 210 6.85 -11.41 -8.95
C HIS A 210 6.62 -12.77 -9.60
N ASP A 211 5.40 -13.27 -9.49
CA ASP A 211 4.92 -14.47 -10.16
C ASP A 211 3.45 -14.29 -10.59
N SER A 212 3.01 -15.02 -11.61
CA SER A 212 1.66 -14.93 -12.20
C SER A 212 0.62 -15.80 -11.50
N ASN A 213 0.78 -16.06 -10.21
CA ASN A 213 -0.20 -16.79 -9.39
C ASN A 213 -1.01 -15.81 -8.53
N ASP A 214 -2.32 -15.95 -8.53
CA ASP A 214 -3.24 -15.10 -7.74
C ASP A 214 -3.46 -15.63 -6.31
N THR A 215 -2.83 -16.75 -5.94
CA THR A 215 -2.99 -17.34 -4.60
C THR A 215 -2.01 -16.76 -3.58
N THR A 216 -2.51 -16.41 -2.40
CA THR A 216 -1.70 -15.90 -1.29
C THR A 216 -0.67 -16.94 -0.85
N PRO A 217 0.62 -16.57 -0.62
CA PRO A 217 1.55 -17.42 0.11
C PRO A 217 0.96 -17.64 1.51
N ARG A 218 0.42 -18.84 1.77
CA ARG A 218 -0.03 -19.17 3.12
C ARG A 218 1.21 -19.44 3.97
N MET A 219 1.42 -18.65 5.02
CA MET A 219 2.32 -18.99 6.11
C MET A 219 1.83 -20.31 6.74
N ARG A 220 2.34 -21.44 6.26
CA ARG A 220 2.17 -22.71 6.95
C ARG A 220 3.13 -22.68 8.13
N HIS A 221 2.59 -22.66 9.35
CA HIS A 221 3.38 -22.96 10.54
C HIS A 221 4.11 -24.27 10.27
N ALA A 222 5.43 -24.24 10.29
CA ALA A 222 6.27 -25.37 9.97
C ALA A 222 5.93 -26.54 10.91
N HIS A 223 5.15 -27.50 10.42
CA HIS A 223 5.19 -28.83 10.99
C HIS A 223 6.53 -29.44 10.62
N THR A 224 7.12 -30.13 11.58
CA THR A 224 8.55 -30.36 11.82
C THR A 224 9.30 -31.20 10.76
N VAL A 225 8.82 -31.26 9.52
CA VAL A 225 9.42 -32.08 8.46
C VAL A 225 9.40 -31.42 7.06
N ASP A 226 8.83 -30.23 6.89
CA ASP A 226 8.86 -29.50 5.61
C ASP A 226 9.94 -28.41 5.61
N GLU A 227 10.99 -28.60 4.80
CA GLU A 227 12.00 -27.56 4.52
C GLU A 227 11.38 -26.27 3.94
N GLY A 228 10.25 -26.39 3.23
CA GLY A 228 9.54 -25.27 2.59
C GLY A 228 8.85 -24.27 3.52
N GLY A 229 8.81 -24.51 4.83
CA GLY A 229 8.22 -23.59 5.82
C GLY A 229 9.22 -22.63 6.47
N ARG A 230 10.54 -22.87 6.31
CA ARG A 230 11.58 -22.07 6.97
C ARG A 230 11.98 -20.82 6.19
N GLY A 231 11.81 -20.82 4.87
CA GLY A 231 12.29 -19.71 4.03
C GLY A 231 11.66 -18.37 4.38
N LEU A 232 10.32 -18.32 4.50
CA LEU A 232 9.63 -17.10 4.94
C LEU A 232 9.90 -16.76 6.41
N PHE A 233 10.19 -17.75 7.26
CA PHE A 233 10.61 -17.49 8.63
C PHE A 233 11.98 -16.82 8.69
N ILE A 234 12.95 -17.27 7.88
CA ILE A 234 14.27 -16.63 7.75
C ILE A 234 14.12 -15.20 7.22
N VAL A 235 13.30 -15.01 6.17
CA VAL A 235 12.99 -13.68 5.65
C VAL A 235 12.42 -12.77 6.74
N ALA A 236 11.49 -13.27 7.56
CA ALA A 236 10.89 -12.52 8.66
C ALA A 236 11.84 -12.21 9.82
N GLN A 237 13.04 -12.80 9.86
CA GLN A 237 14.09 -12.46 10.85
C GLN A 237 15.13 -11.50 10.29
N VAL A 238 15.27 -11.40 8.96
CA VAL A 238 16.32 -10.63 8.29
C VAL A 238 15.78 -9.33 7.66
N ALA A 239 14.50 -9.32 7.26
CA ALA A 239 13.83 -8.14 6.73
C ALA A 239 13.11 -7.36 7.84
N ASP A 240 13.10 -6.04 7.74
CA ASP A 240 12.37 -5.15 8.65
C ASP A 240 10.86 -5.24 8.39
N ASN A 241 10.48 -5.20 7.10
CA ASN A 241 9.11 -5.43 6.66
C ASN A 241 9.08 -6.46 5.55
N TRP A 242 7.96 -7.17 5.43
CA TRP A 242 7.70 -8.03 4.29
C TRP A 242 6.20 -8.20 4.08
N GLY A 243 5.82 -8.61 2.88
CA GLY A 243 4.42 -8.84 2.57
C GLY A 243 4.19 -9.42 1.19
N THR A 244 2.92 -9.42 0.80
CA THR A 244 2.50 -9.81 -0.55
C THR A 244 1.62 -8.70 -1.11
N ARG A 245 1.92 -8.28 -2.34
CA ARG A 245 1.16 -7.30 -3.11
C ARG A 245 0.58 -7.98 -4.34
N TYR A 246 -0.73 -7.89 -4.54
CA TYR A 246 -1.35 -8.39 -5.76
C TYR A 246 -1.24 -7.37 -6.86
N THR A 247 -0.96 -7.84 -8.07
CA THR A 247 -0.93 -7.06 -9.30
C THR A 247 -2.06 -7.54 -10.21
N GLY A 248 -2.32 -6.82 -11.31
CA GLY A 248 -3.35 -7.25 -12.26
C GLY A 248 -3.03 -8.56 -12.98
N ASP A 249 -1.78 -9.02 -12.91
CA ASP A 249 -1.20 -10.15 -13.61
C ASP A 249 -0.56 -11.21 -12.68
N GLY A 250 -0.82 -11.10 -11.36
CA GLY A 250 -0.32 -12.05 -10.36
C GLY A 250 -0.08 -11.42 -9.00
N LYS A 251 1.07 -11.73 -8.41
CA LYS A 251 1.49 -11.21 -7.10
C LYS A 251 2.99 -10.96 -7.05
N ALA A 252 3.37 -10.10 -6.12
CA ALA A 252 4.75 -9.83 -5.72
C ALA A 252 4.92 -10.13 -4.23
N VAL A 253 5.83 -11.03 -3.88
CA VAL A 253 6.31 -11.16 -2.51
C VAL A 253 7.45 -10.17 -2.34
N TRP A 254 7.34 -9.28 -1.37
CA TRP A 254 8.28 -8.19 -1.18
C TRP A 254 8.84 -8.16 0.24
N THR A 255 10.03 -7.59 0.37
CA THR A 255 10.77 -7.40 1.62
C THR A 255 11.42 -6.03 1.60
N GLU A 256 11.58 -5.42 2.77
CA GLU A 256 12.31 -4.18 2.96
C GLU A 256 13.39 -4.37 4.01
N GLN A 257 14.57 -3.83 3.74
CA GLN A 257 15.67 -3.68 4.70
C GLN A 257 15.99 -2.20 4.82
N ILE A 258 16.02 -1.68 6.04
CA ILE A 258 16.46 -0.32 6.33
C ILE A 258 17.94 -0.23 5.93
N LEU A 259 18.24 0.75 5.08
CA LEU A 259 19.62 1.02 4.73
C LEU A 259 20.28 1.70 5.94
N PRO A 260 21.46 1.24 6.38
CA PRO A 260 22.21 1.95 7.41
C PRO A 260 22.40 3.40 6.93
N ASP A 261 22.08 4.37 7.79
CA ASP A 261 22.28 5.78 7.48
C ASP A 261 23.74 5.98 7.01
N GLY A 262 23.89 6.50 5.79
CA GLY A 262 25.17 6.93 5.24
C GLY A 262 25.60 8.28 5.79
#